data_AF-A0A7S2NE99-F1
#
_entry.id   AF-A0A7S2NE99-F1
#
_cell.length_a   1.000
_cell.length_b   1.000
_cell.length_c   1.000
_cell.angle_alpha   90.00
_cell.angle_beta   90.00
_cell.angle_gamma   90.00
#
_symmetry.space_group_name_H-M   'P 1'
#
loop_
_entity.id
_entity.type
_entity.pdbx_description
1 polymer ?
#
loop_
_entity_poly.entity_id
_entity_poly.type
_entity_poly.pdbx_seq_one_letter_code
_entity_poly.pdbx_strand_id
1 'polypeptide(L)'
;MMRSRQLPFPRGALLISPWTDLSGDGANAGLKHAGSLALEQRSAGRDYLKPDMIAWIAKLARGDMPADRVPVSPMYAEGSLEGMPPIFVVYGEDEVLRGQIEAFCDTWSGKGASVQARGVAGGVHVPVMFNFCHGPSHDVLREVSAVFGAPSKEAAAGEKQGLLAAPSCC
;
A
#
# COMPACT_ATOMS: atom_id res chain seq x y z
N MET A 1 -7.85 -15.22 5.30
CA MET A 1 -8.61 -16.15 4.43
C MET A 1 -7.71 -17.01 3.52
N MET A 2 -6.76 -16.44 2.76
CA MET A 2 -5.85 -17.27 1.92
C MET A 2 -4.91 -18.14 2.75
N ARG A 3 -4.15 -17.54 3.69
CA ARG A 3 -3.27 -18.29 4.60
C ARG A 3 -4.00 -19.37 5.38
N SER A 4 -5.10 -19.00 6.04
CA SER A 4 -5.91 -19.92 6.85
C SER A 4 -6.49 -21.09 6.04
N ARG A 5 -6.62 -20.92 4.72
CA ARG A 5 -7.08 -21.95 3.78
C ARG A 5 -5.95 -22.57 2.98
N GLN A 6 -4.70 -22.27 3.31
CA GLN A 6 -3.49 -22.78 2.63
C GLN A 6 -3.53 -22.58 1.10
N LEU A 7 -4.14 -21.49 0.65
CA LEU A 7 -4.17 -21.15 -0.78
C LEU A 7 -2.82 -20.56 -1.18
N PRO A 8 -2.34 -20.80 -2.41
CA PRO A 8 -1.12 -20.18 -2.93
C PRO A 8 -1.19 -18.66 -2.83
N PHE A 9 -0.12 -18.03 -2.35
CA PHE A 9 -0.04 -16.57 -2.32
C PHE A 9 0.21 -15.98 -3.71
N PRO A 10 -0.28 -14.76 -3.99
CA PRO A 10 0.18 -14.02 -5.17
C PRO A 10 1.67 -13.69 -5.01
N ARG A 11 2.33 -13.33 -6.12
CA ARG A 11 3.75 -12.93 -6.14
C ARG A 11 4.05 -11.69 -5.27
N GLY A 12 3.04 -10.86 -5.02
CA GLY A 12 3.12 -9.68 -4.18
C GLY A 12 1.76 -9.01 -4.05
N ALA A 13 1.69 -7.97 -3.23
CA ALA A 13 0.51 -7.13 -3.05
C ALA A 13 0.89 -5.66 -3.27
N LEU A 14 0.12 -4.96 -4.09
CA LEU A 14 0.19 -3.50 -4.21
C LEU A 14 -0.95 -2.90 -3.40
N LEU A 15 -0.60 -2.05 -2.43
CA LEU A 15 -1.55 -1.26 -1.66
C LEU A 15 -1.41 0.20 -2.08
N ILE A 16 -2.52 0.84 -2.41
CA ILE A 16 -2.55 2.25 -2.83
C ILE A 16 -3.41 3.01 -1.84
N SER A 17 -2.79 3.95 -1.12
CA SER A 17 -3.36 4.71 -0.03
C SER A 17 -4.23 3.85 0.92
N PRO A 18 -3.67 2.76 1.49
CA PRO A 18 -4.47 1.82 2.26
C PRO A 18 -5.01 2.47 3.54
N TRP A 19 -6.28 2.21 3.83
CA TRP A 19 -6.86 2.53 5.13
C TRP A 19 -6.61 1.37 6.10
N THR A 20 -5.66 1.56 7.02
CA THR A 20 -5.11 0.48 7.85
C THR A 20 -5.75 0.40 9.24
N ASP A 21 -6.38 1.50 9.70
CA ASP A 21 -7.05 1.58 10.98
C ASP A 21 -8.35 2.40 10.93
N LEU A 22 -9.48 1.73 11.14
CA LEU A 22 -10.82 2.31 11.24
C LEU A 22 -11.20 2.72 12.68
N SER A 23 -10.31 2.54 13.65
CA SER A 23 -10.55 2.91 15.05
C SER A 23 -10.45 4.41 15.30
N GLY A 24 -10.78 4.81 16.53
CA GLY A 24 -10.98 6.20 16.92
C GLY A 24 -12.47 6.52 17.08
N ASP A 25 -12.73 7.66 17.72
CA ASP A 25 -14.08 8.04 18.15
C ASP A 25 -14.47 9.43 17.64
N GLY A 26 -15.78 9.68 17.60
CA GLY A 26 -16.32 10.97 17.20
C GLY A 26 -15.84 11.42 15.82
N ALA A 27 -15.22 12.60 15.77
CA ALA A 27 -14.65 13.18 14.55
C ALA A 27 -13.33 12.53 14.12
N ASN A 28 -12.71 11.70 14.97
CA ASN A 28 -11.45 11.00 14.70
C ASN A 28 -11.65 9.52 14.35
N ALA A 29 -12.89 9.07 14.15
CA ALA A 29 -13.18 7.71 13.71
C ALA A 29 -12.45 7.41 12.39
N GLY A 30 -11.66 6.33 12.40
CA GLY A 30 -10.78 5.90 11.32
C GLY A 30 -9.56 6.76 11.05
N LEU A 31 -9.20 7.64 11.99
CA LEU A 31 -8.04 8.53 11.90
C LEU A 31 -7.14 8.46 13.14
N LYS A 32 -7.31 7.44 13.99
CA LYS A 32 -6.55 7.30 15.25
C LYS A 32 -5.03 7.38 15.05
N HIS A 33 -4.50 6.69 14.03
CA HIS A 33 -3.06 6.68 13.72
C HIS A 33 -2.63 7.70 12.65
N ALA A 34 -3.52 8.59 12.20
CA ALA A 34 -3.24 9.48 11.09
C ALA A 34 -2.25 10.63 11.44
N GLY A 35 -1.94 10.81 12.73
CA GLY A 35 -0.94 11.76 13.22
C GLY A 35 -1.38 13.23 13.17
N SER A 36 -0.48 14.14 13.58
CA SER A 36 -0.72 15.59 13.57
C SER A 36 -0.90 16.16 12.16
N LEU A 37 -0.29 15.54 11.14
CA LEU A 37 -0.47 15.93 9.75
C LEU A 37 -1.93 15.78 9.29
N ALA A 38 -2.66 14.75 9.75
CA ALA A 38 -4.07 14.63 9.44
C ALA A 38 -4.88 15.80 9.99
N LEU A 39 -4.54 16.30 11.19
CA LEU A 39 -5.10 17.51 11.81
C LEU A 39 -4.79 18.76 10.97
N GLU A 40 -3.53 18.93 10.55
CA GLU A 40 -3.13 20.02 9.67
C GLU A 40 -3.85 19.97 8.33
N GLN A 41 -4.00 18.79 7.72
CA GLN A 41 -4.77 18.61 6.49
C GLN A 41 -6.26 18.91 6.67
N ARG A 42 -6.85 18.63 7.85
CA ARG A 42 -8.23 19.08 8.15
C ARG A 42 -8.34 20.59 8.02
N SER A 43 -7.34 21.30 8.52
CA SER A 43 -7.30 22.77 8.55
C SER A 43 -6.88 23.38 7.23
N ALA A 44 -6.00 22.72 6.47
CA ALA A 44 -5.44 23.23 5.21
C ALA A 44 -6.23 22.81 3.96
N GLY A 45 -7.04 21.75 4.04
CA GLY A 45 -7.90 21.30 2.96
C GLY A 45 -7.18 20.84 1.69
N ARG A 46 -5.92 20.36 1.79
CA ARG A 46 -5.14 19.93 0.62
C ARG A 46 -5.62 18.60 0.05
N ASP A 47 -6.19 17.73 0.89
CA ASP A 47 -6.81 16.46 0.47
C ASP A 47 -8.31 16.63 0.16
N TYR A 48 -8.79 15.89 -0.84
CA TYR A 48 -10.22 15.84 -1.19
C TYR A 48 -11.02 14.97 -0.22
N LEU A 49 -10.36 14.06 0.51
CA LEU A 49 -10.99 13.31 1.59
C LEU A 49 -11.14 14.18 2.84
N LYS A 50 -12.37 14.64 3.07
CA LYS A 50 -12.68 15.44 4.25
C LYS A 50 -12.80 14.55 5.50
N PRO A 51 -12.30 15.00 6.65
CA PRO A 51 -12.27 14.17 7.85
C PRO A 51 -13.63 13.71 8.37
N ASP A 52 -14.66 14.54 8.25
CA ASP A 52 -16.01 14.15 8.64
C ASP A 52 -16.57 13.05 7.72
N MET A 53 -16.23 13.11 6.43
CA MET A 53 -16.55 12.06 5.47
C MET A 53 -15.83 10.76 5.85
N ILE A 54 -14.56 10.83 6.26
CA ILE A 54 -13.79 9.66 6.73
C ILE A 54 -14.45 9.06 7.97
N ALA A 55 -14.77 9.88 8.98
CA ALA A 55 -15.41 9.41 10.19
C ALA A 55 -16.77 8.72 9.91
N TRP A 56 -17.53 9.25 8.94
CA TRP A 56 -18.78 8.65 8.50
C TRP A 56 -18.55 7.32 7.75
N ILE A 57 -17.64 7.28 6.76
CA ILE A 57 -17.32 6.06 6.01
C ILE A 57 -16.76 4.98 6.95
N ALA A 58 -15.93 5.34 7.93
CA ALA A 58 -15.35 4.39 8.89
C ALA A 58 -16.44 3.63 9.66
N LYS A 59 -17.46 4.38 10.13
CA LYS A 59 -18.61 3.82 10.85
C LYS A 59 -19.46 2.93 9.94
N LEU A 60 -19.73 3.36 8.71
CA LEU A 60 -20.49 2.57 7.75
C LEU A 60 -19.76 1.30 7.34
N ALA A 61 -18.46 1.39 7.03
CA ALA A 61 -17.66 0.26 6.56
C ALA A 61 -17.49 -0.83 7.62
N ARG A 62 -17.32 -0.46 8.90
CA ARG A 62 -17.20 -1.44 9.99
C ARG A 62 -18.53 -2.05 10.43
N GLY A 63 -19.64 -1.32 10.28
CA GLY A 63 -20.93 -1.70 10.86
C GLY A 63 -20.83 -1.89 12.38
N ASP A 64 -21.24 -3.06 12.86
CA ASP A 64 -21.17 -3.43 14.28
C ASP A 64 -19.85 -4.09 14.68
N MET A 65 -18.93 -4.30 13.73
CA MET A 65 -17.65 -4.93 14.03
C MET A 65 -16.74 -3.97 14.82
N PRO A 66 -15.97 -4.48 15.81
CA PRO A 66 -15.03 -3.65 16.54
C PRO A 66 -13.95 -3.10 15.60
N ALA A 67 -13.66 -1.80 15.74
CA ALA A 67 -12.76 -1.10 14.83
C ALA A 67 -11.27 -1.32 15.10
N ASP A 68 -10.91 -1.98 16.19
CA ASP A 68 -9.54 -2.14 16.67
C ASP A 68 -8.99 -3.56 16.45
N ARG A 69 -9.55 -4.31 15.50
CA ARG A 69 -9.14 -5.69 15.24
C ARG A 69 -9.39 -6.10 13.80
N VAL A 70 -8.80 -7.23 13.43
CA VAL A 70 -9.07 -7.90 12.15
C VAL A 70 -10.52 -8.42 12.10
N PRO A 71 -11.16 -8.43 10.90
CA PRO A 71 -10.61 -8.00 9.62
C PRO A 71 -10.75 -6.49 9.35
N VAL A 72 -11.40 -5.73 10.24
CA VAL A 72 -11.75 -4.33 10.02
C VAL A 72 -10.51 -3.43 9.89
N SER A 73 -9.53 -3.62 10.76
CA SER A 73 -8.32 -2.78 10.82
C SER A 73 -7.06 -3.64 10.72
N PRO A 74 -6.46 -3.75 9.52
CA PRO A 74 -5.26 -4.55 9.28
C PRO A 74 -4.05 -4.15 10.15
N MET A 75 -4.02 -2.93 10.70
CA MET A 75 -2.99 -2.49 11.65
C MET A 75 -2.82 -3.44 12.85
N TYR A 76 -3.86 -4.17 13.23
CA TYR A 76 -3.86 -5.06 14.39
C TYR A 76 -3.68 -6.55 14.03
N ALA A 77 -3.20 -6.86 12.83
CA ALA A 77 -3.13 -8.22 12.31
C ALA A 77 -1.87 -9.00 12.79
N GLU A 78 -1.73 -9.21 14.10
CA GLU A 78 -0.58 -9.88 14.74
C GLU A 78 -0.17 -11.20 14.10
N GLY A 79 1.14 -11.41 13.89
CA GLY A 79 1.73 -12.59 13.23
C GLY A 79 1.30 -12.79 11.77
N SER A 80 0.45 -11.91 11.23
CA SER A 80 -0.18 -12.14 9.95
C SER A 80 0.66 -11.66 8.78
N LEU A 81 1.59 -10.71 8.92
CA LEU A 81 2.26 -10.11 7.75
C LEU A 81 3.67 -10.64 7.46
N GLU A 82 4.37 -11.24 8.42
CA GLU A 82 5.71 -11.83 8.21
C GLU A 82 5.72 -12.90 7.12
N GLY A 83 4.72 -13.78 7.11
CA GLY A 83 4.56 -14.81 6.07
C GLY A 83 3.65 -14.39 4.91
N MET A 84 3.46 -13.10 4.66
CA MET A 84 2.71 -12.61 3.49
C MET A 84 3.66 -12.41 2.31
N PRO A 85 3.14 -12.42 1.08
CA PRO A 85 3.95 -12.06 -0.07
C PRO A 85 4.43 -10.60 0.04
N PRO A 86 5.52 -10.22 -0.66
CA PRO A 86 6.04 -8.85 -0.64
C PRO A 86 4.95 -7.81 -0.88
N ILE A 87 4.91 -6.80 -0.03
CA ILE A 87 3.91 -5.72 -0.05
C ILE A 87 4.60 -4.44 -0.50
N PHE A 88 4.06 -3.81 -1.54
CA PHE A 88 4.46 -2.48 -1.98
C PHE A 88 3.33 -1.51 -1.69
N VAL A 89 3.63 -0.43 -0.97
CA VAL A 89 2.65 0.57 -0.54
C VAL A 89 2.96 1.88 -1.24
N VAL A 90 1.97 2.46 -1.92
CA VAL A 90 2.04 3.79 -2.53
C VAL A 90 1.05 4.69 -1.83
N TYR A 91 1.46 5.89 -1.43
CA TYR A 91 0.58 6.83 -0.72
C TYR A 91 0.95 8.28 -1.06
N GLY A 92 0.00 9.20 -0.88
CA GLY A 92 0.21 10.63 -1.11
C GLY A 92 0.86 11.29 0.10
N GLU A 93 1.86 12.15 -0.09
CA GLU A 93 2.48 12.84 1.05
C GLU A 93 1.60 13.93 1.68
N ASP A 94 0.62 14.43 0.93
CA ASP A 94 -0.38 15.40 1.37
C ASP A 94 -1.73 14.75 1.72
N GLU A 95 -1.80 13.42 1.78
CA GLU A 95 -3.04 12.72 2.12
C GLU A 95 -3.29 12.65 3.63
N VAL A 96 -4.56 12.66 4.00
CA VAL A 96 -5.03 12.59 5.38
C VAL A 96 -4.71 11.25 6.06
N LEU A 97 -4.57 10.16 5.31
CA LEU A 97 -4.25 8.83 5.84
C LEU A 97 -2.73 8.58 5.96
N ARG A 98 -1.88 9.51 5.54
CA ARG A 98 -0.42 9.34 5.51
C ARG A 98 0.14 8.76 6.81
N GLY A 99 -0.17 9.37 7.95
CA GLY A 99 0.41 8.95 9.23
C GLY A 99 0.08 7.51 9.60
N GLN A 100 -1.14 7.02 9.29
CA GLN A 100 -1.51 5.64 9.61
C GLN A 100 -0.91 4.63 8.62
N ILE A 101 -0.64 5.06 7.39
CA ILE A 101 0.05 4.27 6.39
C ILE A 101 1.52 4.10 6.79
N GLU A 102 2.19 5.19 7.17
CA GLU A 102 3.57 5.19 7.66
C GLU A 102 3.69 4.32 8.92
N ALA A 103 2.82 4.54 9.91
CA ALA A 103 2.79 3.73 11.13
C ALA A 103 2.57 2.23 10.86
N PHE A 104 1.70 1.88 9.90
CA PHE A 104 1.51 0.50 9.47
C PHE A 104 2.77 -0.08 8.85
N CYS A 105 3.40 0.63 7.90
CA CYS A 105 4.60 0.16 7.23
C CYS A 105 5.73 -0.04 8.23
N ASP A 106 5.97 0.92 9.11
CA ASP A 106 7.02 0.84 10.13
C ASP A 106 6.79 -0.32 11.11
N THR A 107 5.55 -0.47 11.59
CA THR A 107 5.18 -1.54 12.53
C THR A 107 5.46 -2.92 11.94
N TRP A 108 5.10 -3.14 10.68
CA TRP A 108 5.19 -4.47 10.07
C TRP A 108 6.55 -4.78 9.48
N SER A 109 7.22 -3.79 8.89
CA SER A 109 8.63 -3.92 8.52
C SER A 109 9.50 -4.23 9.73
N GLY A 110 9.27 -3.55 10.87
CA GLY A 110 9.97 -3.80 12.12
C GLY A 110 9.72 -5.19 12.72
N LYS A 111 8.61 -5.84 12.35
CA LYS A 111 8.28 -7.22 12.71
C LYS A 111 8.79 -8.24 11.68
N GLY A 112 9.44 -7.82 10.60
CA GLY A 112 10.01 -8.72 9.59
C GLY A 112 9.11 -9.01 8.39
N ALA A 113 7.97 -8.32 8.24
CA ALA A 113 7.21 -8.38 7.00
C ALA A 113 7.98 -7.70 5.86
N SER A 114 7.90 -8.25 4.65
CA SER A 114 8.48 -7.62 3.45
C SER A 114 7.56 -6.50 2.98
N VAL A 115 7.75 -5.29 3.52
CA VAL A 115 6.98 -4.10 3.16
C VAL A 115 7.93 -3.02 2.63
N GLN A 116 7.60 -2.47 1.46
CA GLN A 116 8.26 -1.29 0.90
C GLN A 116 7.20 -0.20 0.72
N ALA A 117 7.52 1.03 1.13
CA ALA A 117 6.59 2.15 1.09
C ALA A 117 7.15 3.29 0.25
N ARG A 118 6.28 3.94 -0.53
CA ARG A 118 6.61 5.03 -1.44
C ARG A 118 5.61 6.17 -1.29
N GLY A 119 6.07 7.25 -0.66
CA GLY A 119 5.37 8.53 -0.62
C GLY A 119 5.47 9.27 -1.96
N VAL A 120 4.36 9.82 -2.42
CA VAL A 120 4.28 10.64 -3.63
C VAL A 120 4.21 12.10 -3.20
N ALA A 121 5.30 12.84 -3.43
CA ALA A 121 5.39 14.26 -3.11
C ALA A 121 4.25 15.07 -3.75
N GLY A 122 3.58 15.92 -2.97
CA GLY A 122 2.41 16.70 -3.41
C GLY A 122 1.14 15.87 -3.69
N GLY A 123 1.20 14.55 -3.50
CA GLY A 123 0.09 13.65 -3.77
C GLY A 123 -0.96 13.67 -2.66
N VAL A 124 -2.23 13.77 -3.05
CA VAL A 124 -3.40 13.55 -2.17
C VAL A 124 -3.76 12.06 -2.10
N HIS A 125 -4.88 11.71 -1.46
CA HIS A 125 -5.34 10.32 -1.37
C HIS A 125 -5.44 9.66 -2.76
N VAL A 126 -5.01 8.39 -2.86
CA VAL A 126 -4.88 7.63 -4.13
C VAL A 126 -4.14 8.45 -5.20
N PRO A 127 -2.85 8.79 -4.97
CA PRO A 127 -2.15 9.77 -5.81
C PRO A 127 -2.09 9.35 -7.28
N VAL A 128 -1.98 8.05 -7.57
CA VAL A 128 -1.92 7.50 -8.93
C VAL A 128 -3.17 7.81 -9.78
N MET A 129 -4.31 8.13 -9.15
CA MET A 129 -5.52 8.56 -9.86
C MET A 129 -5.27 9.85 -10.67
N PHE A 130 -4.31 10.68 -10.24
CA PHE A 130 -3.95 11.95 -10.86
C PHE A 130 -2.75 11.86 -11.80
N ASN A 131 -2.32 10.67 -12.23
CA ASN A 131 -1.15 10.50 -13.10
C ASN A 131 -1.24 11.31 -14.42
N PHE A 132 -2.44 11.64 -14.89
CA PHE A 132 -2.64 12.40 -16.12
C PHE A 132 -2.27 13.89 -15.99
N CYS A 133 -2.18 14.42 -14.77
CA CYS A 133 -1.90 15.84 -14.50
C CYS A 133 -0.89 16.08 -13.39
N HIS A 134 -0.41 15.03 -12.70
CA HIS A 134 0.56 15.12 -11.62
C HIS A 134 1.78 14.24 -11.92
N GLY A 135 2.92 14.87 -12.20
CA GLY A 135 4.17 14.20 -12.60
C GLY A 135 4.63 13.11 -11.63
N PRO A 136 4.76 13.40 -10.32
CA PRO A 136 5.14 12.38 -9.33
C PRO A 136 4.20 11.16 -9.30
N SER A 137 2.89 11.37 -9.51
CA SER A 137 1.91 10.28 -9.60
C SER A 137 2.09 9.42 -10.85
N HIS A 138 2.53 10.01 -11.95
CA HIS A 138 2.86 9.27 -13.16
C HIS A 138 4.14 8.46 -12.99
N ASP A 139 5.16 9.04 -12.35
CA ASP A 139 6.44 8.38 -12.16
C ASP A 139 6.33 7.16 -11.23
N VAL A 140 5.56 7.26 -10.13
CA VAL A 140 5.37 6.11 -9.24
C VAL A 140 4.66 4.93 -9.91
N LEU A 141 3.79 5.17 -10.90
CA LEU A 141 3.16 4.10 -11.68
C LEU A 141 4.19 3.33 -12.51
N ARG A 142 5.23 4.00 -13.03
CA ARG A 142 6.33 3.34 -13.73
C ARG A 142 7.17 2.49 -12.77
N GLU A 143 7.41 2.98 -11.55
CA GLU A 143 8.09 2.22 -10.49
C GLU A 143 7.30 0.95 -10.12
N VAL A 144 5.98 1.08 -9.91
CA VAL A 144 5.08 -0.07 -9.65
C VAL A 144 5.16 -1.08 -10.80
N SER A 145 5.15 -0.62 -12.05
CA SER A 145 5.30 -1.50 -13.21
C SER A 145 6.65 -2.20 -13.26
N ALA A 146 7.72 -1.61 -12.72
CA ALA A 146 9.03 -2.28 -12.65
C ALA A 146 9.05 -3.38 -11.57
N VAL A 147 8.32 -3.18 -10.46
CA VAL A 147 8.22 -4.16 -9.37
C VAL A 147 7.34 -5.37 -9.75
N PHE A 148 6.19 -5.10 -10.37
CA PHE A 148 5.16 -6.12 -10.66
C PHE A 148 5.05 -6.49 -12.13
N GLY A 149 5.76 -5.81 -13.03
CA GLY A 149 5.72 -6.07 -14.46
C GLY A 149 6.15 -7.50 -14.80
N ALA A 150 5.52 -8.05 -15.84
CA ALA A 150 6.03 -9.26 -16.45
C ALA A 150 7.47 -9.01 -16.94
N PRO A 151 8.39 -9.99 -16.87
CA PRO A 151 9.67 -9.87 -17.53
C PRO A 151 9.43 -9.49 -19.00
N SER A 152 10.12 -8.47 -19.49
CA SER A 152 10.03 -8.08 -20.90
C SER A 152 10.37 -9.30 -21.76
N LYS A 153 9.69 -9.45 -22.91
CA LYS A 153 9.96 -10.54 -23.86
C LYS A 153 11.43 -10.59 -24.32
N GLU A 154 12.15 -9.47 -24.19
CA GLU A 154 13.59 -9.37 -24.48
C GLU A 154 14.46 -10.14 -23.48
N ALA A 155 14.08 -10.18 -22.20
CA ALA A 155 14.80 -10.98 -21.20
C ALA A 155 14.65 -12.49 -21.43
N ALA A 156 13.50 -12.93 -21.94
CA ALA A 156 13.23 -14.34 -22.27
C ALA A 156 13.93 -14.82 -23.56
N ALA A 157 14.38 -13.90 -24.42
CA ALA A 157 15.11 -14.23 -25.65
C ALA A 157 16.63 -14.41 -25.41
N GLY A 158 17.19 -13.73 -24.40
CA GLY A 158 18.61 -13.81 -24.06
C GLY A 158 19.04 -15.16 -23.47
N GLU A 159 18.11 -15.88 -22.83
CA GLU A 159 18.42 -17.17 -22.19
C GLU A 159 18.46 -18.35 -23.18
N LYS A 160 17.90 -18.18 -24.39
CA LYS A 160 17.92 -19.23 -25.44
C LYS A 160 19.13 -19.16 -26.38
N GLN A 161 19.98 -18.13 -26.30
CA GLN A 161 21.16 -18.00 -27.17
C GLN A 161 22.47 -18.53 -26.53
N GLY A 162 22.45 -18.97 -25.28
CA GLY A 162 23.64 -19.50 -24.58
C GLY A 162 23.96 -20.98 -24.78
N LEU A 163 23.13 -21.75 -25.53
CA LEU A 163 23.27 -23.21 -25.63
C LEU A 163 23.62 -23.72 -27.05
N LEU A 164 24.36 -22.94 -27.84
CA LEU A 164 24.93 -23.40 -29.12
C LEU A 164 26.35 -22.86 -29.32
N ALA A 165 27.30 -23.40 -28.58
CA ALA A 165 28.70 -23.40 -28.99
C ALA A 165 29.47 -24.53 -28.28
N ALA A 166 29.58 -25.69 -28.94
CA ALA A 166 30.68 -26.61 -28.71
C ALA A 166 31.38 -26.80 -30.07
N PRO A 167 32.67 -26.46 -30.20
CA PRO A 167 33.42 -26.74 -31.42
C PRO A 167 33.78 -28.23 -31.44
N SER A 168 33.46 -28.93 -32.53
CA SER A 168 34.01 -30.25 -32.83
C SER A 168 35.50 -30.12 -33.10
N CYS A 169 36.31 -30.85 -32.34
CA CYS A 169 37.75 -30.95 -32.54
C CYS A 169 38.09 -32.43 -32.76
N CYS A 170 38.93 -32.67 -33.78
CA CYS A 170 39.59 -33.91 -34.21
C CYS A 170 38.73 -35.00 -34.86
#